data_AF-A0A952DMI5-F1
#
_entry.id   AF-A0A952DMI5-F1
#
_cell.length_a   1.000
_cell.length_b   1.000
_cell.length_c   1.000
_cell.angle_alpha   90.00
_cell.angle_beta   90.00
_cell.angle_gamma   90.00
#
_symmetry.space_group_name_H-M   'P 1'
#
loop_
_entity.id
_entity.type
_entity.pdbx_description
1 polymer ?
#
loop_
_entity_poly.entity_id
_entity_poly.type
_entity_poly.pdbx_seq_one_letter_code
_entity_poly.pdbx_strand_id
1 'polypeptide(L)'
;MSRSKSRRSSSPVSLSRSSAMPIVQVNILEGRSQEAKSDFARAVTDAAVEHLGVQPAQVRVLINEVAPQHWFTAGASKAPAA
;
A
#
# COMPACT_ATOMS: atom_id res chain seq x y z
N MET A 1 -11.99 36.80 44.46
CA MET A 1 -11.22 35.64 43.92
C MET A 1 -12.15 34.84 43.02
N SER A 2 -12.07 34.97 41.69
CA SER A 2 -12.91 34.18 40.77
C SER A 2 -12.05 33.70 39.60
N ARG A 3 -11.68 32.41 39.63
CA ARG A 3 -10.94 31.77 38.55
C ARG A 3 -11.94 31.22 37.54
N SER A 4 -12.21 32.01 36.50
CA SER A 4 -12.86 31.54 35.28
C SER A 4 -11.96 30.48 34.64
N LYS A 5 -12.29 29.20 34.85
CA LYS A 5 -11.63 28.08 34.18
C LYS A 5 -12.03 28.13 32.72
N SER A 6 -11.12 28.68 31.91
CA SER A 6 -11.07 28.53 30.46
C SER A 6 -11.37 27.07 30.10
N ARG A 7 -12.58 26.85 29.61
CA ARG A 7 -12.97 25.59 28.97
C ARG A 7 -12.12 25.49 27.72
N ARG A 8 -11.06 24.68 27.77
CA ARG A 8 -10.40 24.21 26.56
C ARG A 8 -11.48 23.56 25.70
N SER A 9 -11.81 24.22 24.61
CA SER A 9 -12.61 23.65 23.52
C SER A 9 -11.80 22.50 22.93
N SER A 10 -11.89 21.32 23.54
CA SER A 10 -11.54 20.08 22.88
C SER A 10 -12.65 19.80 21.88
N SER A 11 -12.52 20.38 20.69
CA SER A 11 -13.31 19.96 19.55
C SER A 11 -13.15 18.44 19.44
N PRO A 12 -14.24 17.65 19.44
CA PRO A 12 -14.12 16.23 19.22
C PRO A 12 -13.46 16.07 17.85
N VAL A 13 -12.39 15.28 17.79
CA VAL A 13 -11.83 14.81 16.52
C VAL A 13 -13.01 14.19 15.77
N SER A 14 -13.51 14.89 14.77
CA SER A 14 -14.55 14.39 13.89
C SER A 14 -13.95 13.18 13.18
N LEU A 15 -14.24 11.98 13.67
CA LEU A 15 -14.04 10.75 12.91
C LEU A 15 -15.04 10.78 11.75
N SER A 16 -14.71 11.57 10.72
CA SER A 16 -15.24 11.35 9.39
C SER A 16 -14.87 9.91 9.00
N ARG A 17 -15.89 9.10 8.74
CA ARG A 17 -15.80 7.66 8.54
C ARG A 17 -14.78 7.35 7.46
N SER A 18 -13.82 6.48 7.81
CA SER A 18 -12.97 5.65 6.95
C SER A 18 -12.97 5.98 5.46
N SER A 19 -12.22 7.00 5.05
CA SER A 19 -11.76 7.10 3.68
C SER A 19 -10.67 6.03 3.49
N ALA A 20 -10.93 5.06 2.64
CA ALA A 20 -10.26 3.77 2.55
C ALA A 20 -8.72 3.84 2.58
N MET A 21 -8.08 2.93 3.32
CA MET A 21 -6.63 2.68 3.24
C MET A 21 -6.39 1.44 2.37
N PRO A 22 -6.37 1.56 1.03
CA PRO A 22 -6.18 0.39 0.18
C PRO A 22 -4.77 -0.17 0.36
N ILE A 23 -4.71 -1.48 0.55
CA ILE A 23 -3.49 -2.26 0.55
C ILE A 23 -3.49 -3.10 -0.72
N VAL A 24 -2.52 -2.87 -1.59
CA VAL A 24 -2.27 -3.69 -2.78
C VAL A 24 -1.07 -4.57 -2.49
N GLN A 25 -1.27 -5.87 -2.42
CA GLN A 25 -0.18 -6.84 -2.32
C GLN A 25 0.03 -7.48 -3.69
N VAL A 26 1.27 -7.42 -4.17
CA VAL A 26 1.70 -8.08 -5.40
C VAL A 26 2.76 -9.11 -5.07
N ASN A 27 2.67 -10.28 -5.70
CA ASN A 27 3.73 -11.27 -5.71
C ASN A 27 4.37 -11.24 -7.10
N ILE A 28 5.67 -11.03 -7.16
CA ILE A 28 6.44 -11.04 -8.41
C ILE A 28 7.60 -12.02 -8.30
N LEU A 29 8.09 -12.50 -9.44
CA LEU A 29 9.39 -13.20 -9.48
C LEU A 29 10.52 -12.21 -9.16
N GLU A 30 11.53 -12.69 -8.44
CA GLU A 30 12.78 -11.97 -8.22
C GLU A 30 13.47 -11.57 -9.54
N GLY A 31 14.32 -10.54 -9.49
CA GLY A 31 15.19 -10.12 -10.59
C GLY A 31 14.81 -8.81 -11.27
N ARG A 32 13.79 -8.08 -10.76
CA ARG A 32 13.47 -6.72 -11.25
C ARG A 32 14.31 -5.67 -10.53
N SER A 33 14.70 -4.62 -11.24
CA SER A 33 15.43 -3.49 -10.66
C SER A 33 14.60 -2.75 -9.62
N GLN A 34 15.27 -2.06 -8.70
CA GLN A 34 14.58 -1.22 -7.72
C GLN A 34 13.78 -0.10 -8.38
N GLU A 35 14.29 0.48 -9.47
CA GLU A 35 13.61 1.50 -10.27
C GLU A 35 12.28 0.97 -10.83
N ALA A 36 12.30 -0.20 -11.48
CA ALA A 36 11.09 -0.81 -12.03
C ALA A 36 10.04 -1.11 -10.95
N LYS A 37 10.47 -1.52 -9.74
CA LYS A 37 9.58 -1.73 -8.59
C LYS A 37 8.97 -0.40 -8.09
N SER A 38 9.76 0.66 -8.05
CA SER A 38 9.30 2.01 -7.67
C SER A 38 8.30 2.57 -8.68
N ASP A 39 8.58 2.45 -9.98
CA ASP A 39 7.70 2.90 -11.06
C ASP A 39 6.38 2.14 -11.06
N PHE A 40 6.42 0.83 -10.84
CA PHE A 40 5.23 0.01 -10.66
C PHE A 40 4.39 0.49 -9.46
N ALA A 41 5.01 0.70 -8.30
CA ALA A 41 4.30 1.16 -7.11
C ALA A 41 3.65 2.54 -7.30
N ARG A 42 4.32 3.43 -8.03
CA ARG A 42 3.76 4.73 -8.42
C ARG A 42 2.54 4.56 -9.33
N ALA A 43 2.65 3.77 -10.39
CA ALA A 43 1.54 3.55 -11.32
C ALA A 43 0.31 2.92 -10.63
N VAL A 44 0.52 1.95 -9.74
CA VAL A 44 -0.57 1.36 -8.94
C VAL A 44 -1.21 2.39 -8.00
N THR A 45 -0.40 3.26 -7.39
CA THR A 45 -0.90 4.33 -6.53
C THR A 45 -1.74 5.32 -7.31
N ASP A 46 -1.28 5.74 -8.49
CA ASP A 46 -2.00 6.67 -9.37
C ASP A 46 -3.35 6.06 -9.80
N ALA A 47 -3.37 4.79 -10.19
CA ALA A 47 -4.61 4.08 -10.53
C ALA A 47 -5.59 3.97 -9.35
N ALA A 48 -5.09 3.75 -8.13
CA ALA A 48 -5.93 3.73 -6.93
C ALA A 48 -6.53 5.11 -6.64
N VAL A 49 -5.76 6.17 -6.79
CA VAL A 49 -6.25 7.56 -6.63
C VAL A 49 -7.33 7.87 -7.66
N GLU A 50 -7.08 7.55 -8.93
CA GLU A 50 -7.98 7.83 -10.05
C GLU A 50 -9.32 7.08 -9.92
N HIS A 51 -9.28 5.79 -9.59
CA HIS A 51 -10.47 4.95 -9.67
C HIS A 51 -11.16 4.68 -8.33
N LEU A 52 -10.45 4.83 -7.20
CA LEU A 52 -11.01 4.56 -5.87
C LEU A 52 -11.26 5.84 -5.05
N GLY A 53 -10.89 7.02 -5.58
CA GLY A 53 -11.15 8.31 -4.93
C GLY A 53 -10.43 8.47 -3.58
N VAL A 54 -9.24 7.89 -3.45
CA VAL A 54 -8.39 7.97 -2.25
C VAL A 54 -7.25 8.96 -2.45
N GLN A 55 -6.68 9.49 -1.37
CA GLN A 55 -5.45 10.27 -1.46
C GLN A 55 -4.22 9.35 -1.59
N PRO A 56 -3.13 9.79 -2.26
CA PRO A 56 -1.92 8.98 -2.43
C PRO A 56 -1.36 8.45 -1.10
N ALA A 57 -1.37 9.27 -0.05
CA ALA A 57 -0.88 8.90 1.29
C ALA A 57 -1.69 7.77 1.97
N GLN A 58 -2.87 7.44 1.45
CA GLN A 58 -3.72 6.36 1.96
C GLN A 58 -3.39 5.00 1.30
N VAL A 59 -2.68 5.00 0.18
CA VAL A 59 -2.37 3.80 -0.61
C VAL A 59 -1.07 3.16 -0.10
N ARG A 60 -1.07 1.83 0.07
CA ARG A 60 0.13 1.05 0.37
C ARG A 60 0.28 -0.06 -0.65
N VAL A 61 1.45 -0.12 -1.28
CA VAL A 61 1.81 -1.19 -2.22
C VAL A 61 2.89 -2.06 -1.58
N LEU A 62 2.59 -3.34 -1.37
CA LEU A 62 3.52 -4.32 -0.80
C LEU A 62 3.97 -5.24 -1.92
N ILE A 63 5.26 -5.19 -2.25
CA ILE A 63 5.88 -6.05 -3.24
C ILE A 63 6.55 -7.21 -2.49
N ASN A 64 6.06 -8.42 -2.74
CA ASN A 64 6.70 -9.64 -2.29
C ASN A 64 7.42 -10.29 -3.47
N GLU A 65 8.74 -10.41 -3.37
CA GLU A 65 9.56 -11.08 -4.38
C GLU A 65 9.66 -12.57 -4.04
N VAL A 66 9.42 -13.40 -5.04
CA VAL A 66 9.41 -14.86 -4.91
C VAL A 66 10.53 -15.41 -5.78
N ALA A 67 11.47 -16.12 -5.15
CA ALA A 67 12.51 -16.85 -5.86
C ALA A 67 11.91 -17.81 -6.88
N PRO A 68 12.48 -17.96 -8.09
CA PRO A 68 11.94 -18.84 -9.14
C PRO A 68 11.71 -20.29 -8.69
N GLN A 69 12.55 -20.79 -7.76
CA GLN A 69 12.44 -22.12 -7.16
C GLN A 69 11.11 -22.32 -6.42
N HIS A 70 10.57 -21.24 -5.83
CA HIS A 70 9.34 -21.25 -5.04
C HIS A 70 8.09 -20.93 -5.87
N TRP A 71 8.25 -20.59 -7.15
CA TRP A 71 7.13 -20.28 -8.04
C TRP A 71 6.79 -21.47 -8.93
N PHE A 72 5.65 -22.11 -8.69
CA PHE A 72 5.21 -23.28 -9.45
C PHE A 72 4.06 -22.96 -10.39
N THR A 73 4.06 -23.56 -11.58
CA THR A 73 2.95 -23.52 -12.52
C THR A 73 2.71 -24.93 -13.04
N ALA A 74 1.50 -25.46 -12.86
CA ALA A 74 1.17 -26.85 -13.20
C ALA A 74 2.14 -27.90 -12.61
N GLY A 75 2.65 -27.66 -11.40
CA GLY A 75 3.59 -28.55 -10.71
C GLY A 75 5.07 -28.37 -11.09
N ALA A 76 5.40 -27.53 -12.08
CA ALA A 76 6.77 -27.23 -12.46
C ALA A 76 7.24 -25.90 -11.85
N SER A 77 8.42 -25.90 -11.25
CA SER A 77 9.08 -24.68 -10.75
C SER A 77 9.52 -23.78 -11.92
N LYS A 78 9.59 -22.47 -11.70
CA LYS A 78 10.18 -21.50 -12.65
C LYS A 78 11.70 -21.40 -12.55
N ALA A 79 12.33 -22.15 -11.64
CA ALA A 79 13.78 -22.29 -11.63
C ALA A 79 14.31 -22.82 -12.97
N PRO A 80 15.52 -22.41 -13.39
CA PRO A 80 16.20 -23.05 -14.52
C PRO A 80 16.29 -24.56 -14.28
N ALA A 81 16.09 -25.35 -15.34
CA ALA A 81 16.46 -26.75 -15.30
C ALA A 81 17.98 -26.84 -15.06
N ALA A 82 18.39 -27.67 -14.12
CA ALA A 82 19.79 -27.94 -13.82
C ALA A 82 20.51 -28.61 -15.00
#